data_AF-A0A952R456-F1
#
_entry.id   AF-A0A952R456-F1
#
_cell.length_a   1.000
_cell.length_b   1.000
_cell.length_c   1.000
_cell.angle_alpha   90.00
_cell.angle_beta   90.00
_cell.angle_gamma   90.00
#
_symmetry.space_group_name_H-M   'P 1'
#
loop_
_entity.id
_entity.type
_entity.pdbx_description
1 polymer ?
#
loop_
_entity_poly.entity_id
_entity_poly.type
_entity_poly.pdbx_seq_one_letter_code
_entity_poly.pdbx_strand_id
1 'polypeptide(L)'
;MSPEVADIVTSLLIALFPDRQVYREAAGSTPHAPVGLAVAPKVDAADFQRLEEYLHQLASRSEWRARHALAREVSDSGGTYLELIVPVDPEAYSGGPALVGPFALEAEADEFGSLRAGATLSHDVFSVAGGWLTDLFEIPQAGWEKGSR
;
A
#
# COMPACT_ATOMS: atom_id res chain seq x y z
N MET A 1 -0.12 4.97 -1.06
CA MET A 1 -1.53 5.05 -1.50
C MET A 1 -1.64 5.36 -2.98
N SER A 2 -2.72 4.96 -3.66
CA SER A 2 -2.93 5.35 -5.07
C SER A 2 -3.29 6.84 -5.19
N PRO A 3 -3.04 7.50 -6.35
CA PRO A 3 -3.26 8.94 -6.50
C PRO A 3 -4.69 9.40 -6.18
N GLU A 4 -5.68 8.56 -6.50
CA GLU A 4 -7.10 8.90 -6.33
C GLU A 4 -7.55 8.96 -4.86
N VAL A 5 -6.92 8.18 -3.98
CA VAL A 5 -7.21 8.23 -2.54
C VAL A 5 -6.34 9.26 -1.81
N ALA A 6 -5.25 9.74 -2.44
CA ALA A 6 -4.32 10.65 -1.80
C ALA A 6 -4.97 11.99 -1.39
N ASP A 7 -5.83 12.56 -2.23
CA ASP A 7 -6.52 13.82 -1.92
C ASP A 7 -7.54 13.67 -0.79
N ILE A 8 -8.21 12.51 -0.74
CA ILE A 8 -9.16 12.16 0.33
C ILE A 8 -8.42 11.99 1.65
N VAL A 9 -7.32 11.23 1.65
CA VAL A 9 -6.51 11.01 2.85
C VAL A 9 -5.86 12.33 3.30
N THR A 10 -5.40 13.17 2.38
CA THR A 10 -4.89 14.51 2.72
C THR A 10 -5.96 15.34 3.44
N SER A 11 -7.19 15.37 2.91
CA SER A 11 -8.31 16.09 3.53
C SER A 11 -8.65 15.52 4.91
N LEU A 12 -8.61 14.19 5.07
CA LEU A 12 -8.81 13.51 6.35
C LEU A 12 -7.74 13.90 7.36
N LEU A 13 -6.46 13.90 6.98
CA LEU A 13 -5.35 14.27 7.85
C LEU A 13 -5.46 15.72 8.33
N ILE A 14 -5.81 16.65 7.45
CA ILE A 14 -6.03 18.06 7.80
C ILE A 14 -7.21 18.21 8.78
N ALA A 15 -8.28 17.43 8.59
CA ALA A 15 -9.44 17.48 9.46
C ALA A 15 -9.19 16.85 10.84
N LEU A 16 -8.46 15.73 10.89
CA LEU A 16 -8.14 15.03 12.15
C LEU A 16 -7.06 15.76 12.96
N PHE A 17 -6.12 16.41 12.27
CA PHE A 17 -4.95 17.02 12.88
C PHE A 17 -4.76 18.48 12.39
N PRO A 18 -5.67 19.40 12.76
CA PRO A 18 -5.67 20.77 12.22
C PRO A 18 -4.42 21.58 12.60
N ASP A 19 -3.72 21.20 13.68
CA ASP A 19 -2.50 21.86 14.14
C ASP A 19 -1.21 21.24 13.55
N ARG A 20 -1.35 20.28 12.63
CA ARG A 20 -0.22 19.59 11.99
C ARG A 20 -0.05 20.01 10.53
N GLN A 21 1.18 19.93 10.06
CA GLN A 21 1.54 20.13 8.66
C GLN A 21 1.53 18.79 7.94
N VAL A 22 0.88 18.76 6.77
CA VAL A 22 0.84 17.59 5.88
C VAL A 22 1.72 17.87 4.68
N TYR A 23 2.63 16.94 4.39
CA TYR A 23 3.56 16.99 3.28
C TYR A 23 3.27 15.84 2.33
N ARG A 24 3.36 16.11 1.03
CA ARG A 24 3.35 15.06 0.02
C ARG A 24 4.78 14.68 -0.31
N GLU A 25 5.09 13.40 -0.16
CA GLU A 25 6.39 12.86 -0.55
C GLU A 25 6.42 12.65 -2.06
N ALA A 26 7.63 12.70 -2.64
CA ALA A 26 7.80 12.40 -4.05
C ALA A 26 7.35 10.95 -4.30
N ALA A 27 6.47 10.75 -5.29
CA ALA A 27 6.14 9.41 -5.72
C ALA A 27 7.40 8.71 -6.25
N GLY A 28 7.52 7.42 -5.98
CA GLY A 28 8.59 6.60 -6.54
C GLY A 28 8.59 6.62 -8.08
N SER A 29 9.69 6.16 -8.67
CA SER A 29 9.92 6.21 -10.11
C SER A 29 9.10 5.19 -10.92
N THR A 30 8.32 4.33 -10.27
CA THR A 30 7.55 3.27 -10.94
C THR A 30 6.12 3.74 -11.26
N PRO A 31 5.48 3.22 -12.33
CA PRO A 31 4.15 3.65 -12.75
C PRO A 31 3.06 3.50 -11.66
N HIS A 32 3.25 2.55 -10.74
CA HIS A 32 2.32 2.23 -9.66
C HIS A 32 2.85 2.66 -8.29
N ALA A 33 3.88 3.51 -8.26
CA ALA A 33 4.49 3.95 -7.02
C ALA A 33 3.45 4.63 -6.12
N PRO A 34 3.37 4.25 -4.84
CA PRO A 34 2.46 4.89 -3.91
C PRO A 34 2.81 6.37 -3.75
N VAL A 35 1.78 7.20 -3.58
CA VAL A 35 1.93 8.54 -3.02
C VAL A 35 2.20 8.39 -1.51
N GLY A 36 3.28 9.00 -1.03
CA GLY A 36 3.57 9.13 0.39
C GLY A 36 3.00 10.43 0.95
N LEU A 37 2.47 10.36 2.18
CA LEU A 37 2.05 11.53 2.95
C LEU A 37 2.75 11.50 4.30
N ALA A 38 3.42 12.59 4.66
CA ALA A 38 4.09 12.75 5.95
C ALA A 38 3.38 13.83 6.77
N VAL A 39 3.32 13.63 8.09
CA VAL A 39 2.68 14.57 9.03
C VAL A 39 3.72 15.03 10.04
N ALA A 40 3.83 16.36 10.23
CA ALA A 40 4.70 16.97 11.23
C ALA A 40 3.90 17.90 12.17
N PRO A 41 4.12 17.84 13.50
CA PRO A 41 4.96 16.87 14.22
C PRO A 41 4.44 15.42 14.07
N LYS A 42 5.29 14.42 14.39
CA LYS A 42 4.93 12.99 14.30
C LYS A 42 3.69 12.71 15.16
N VAL A 43 2.76 11.91 14.64
CA VAL A 43 1.60 11.42 15.41
C VAL A 43 2.04 10.51 16.54
N ASP A 44 1.38 10.62 17.69
CA ASP A 44 1.57 9.66 18.77
C ASP A 44 0.80 8.36 18.47
N ALA A 45 0.93 7.36 19.34
CA ALA A 45 0.28 6.07 19.14
C ALA A 45 -1.25 6.15 19.12
N ALA A 46 -1.85 7.06 19.91
CA ALA A 46 -3.31 7.20 19.97
C ALA A 46 -3.84 7.84 18.68
N ASP A 47 -3.17 8.89 18.19
CA ASP A 47 -3.49 9.52 16.92
C ASP A 47 -3.23 8.58 15.72
N PHE A 48 -2.18 7.75 15.79
CA PHE A 48 -1.90 6.73 14.78
C PHE A 48 -3.03 5.68 14.72
N GLN A 49 -3.42 5.11 15.86
CA GLN A 49 -4.55 4.16 15.94
C GLN A 49 -5.86 4.80 15.46
N ARG A 50 -6.11 6.06 15.84
CA ARG A 50 -7.29 6.79 15.36
C ARG A 50 -7.28 6.92 13.84
N LEU A 51 -6.14 7.27 13.24
CA LEU A 51 -6.00 7.37 11.79
C LEU A 51 -6.25 6.00 11.12
N GLU A 52 -5.66 4.93 11.65
CA GLU A 52 -5.87 3.55 11.18
C GLU A 52 -7.37 3.21 11.13
N GLU A 53 -8.12 3.47 12.21
CA GLU A 53 -9.56 3.25 12.26
C GLU A 53 -10.32 4.00 11.16
N TYR A 54 -9.98 5.27 10.90
CA TYR A 54 -10.60 6.04 9.82
C TYR A 54 -10.26 5.50 8.43
N LEU A 55 -9.02 5.04 8.20
CA LEU A 55 -8.63 4.45 6.93
C LEU A 55 -9.37 3.12 6.68
N HIS A 56 -9.53 2.27 7.69
CA HIS A 56 -10.33 1.05 7.59
C HIS A 56 -11.81 1.36 7.33
N GLN A 57 -12.37 2.37 8.01
CA GLN A 57 -13.74 2.82 7.74
C GLN A 57 -13.90 3.33 6.31
N LEU A 58 -12.92 4.07 5.79
CA LEU A 58 -12.91 4.57 4.43
C LEU A 58 -12.86 3.43 3.42
N ALA A 59 -11.93 2.47 3.57
CA ALA A 59 -11.83 1.28 2.73
C ALA A 59 -13.12 0.42 2.75
N SER A 60 -13.85 0.44 3.86
CA SER A 60 -15.09 -0.32 4.03
C SER A 60 -16.34 0.29 3.39
N ARG A 61 -16.29 1.57 2.95
CA ARG A 61 -17.44 2.19 2.27
C ARG A 61 -17.73 1.49 0.94
N SER A 62 -18.99 1.45 0.54
CA SER A 62 -19.44 0.72 -0.65
C SER A 62 -18.64 1.04 -1.91
N GLU A 63 -18.33 2.31 -2.15
CA GLU A 63 -17.60 2.78 -3.32
C GLU A 63 -16.15 2.28 -3.35
N TRP A 64 -15.51 2.13 -2.20
CA TRP A 64 -14.12 1.66 -2.08
C TRP A 64 -14.05 0.14 -1.98
N ARG A 65 -15.00 -0.46 -1.27
CA ARG A 65 -15.14 -1.91 -1.16
C ARG A 65 -15.41 -2.56 -2.51
N ALA A 66 -16.25 -1.95 -3.36
CA ALA A 66 -16.49 -2.42 -4.74
C ALA A 66 -15.21 -2.43 -5.60
N ARG A 67 -14.22 -1.62 -5.21
CA ARG A 67 -12.92 -1.49 -5.86
C ARG A 67 -11.81 -2.24 -5.11
N HIS A 68 -12.16 -3.08 -4.14
CA HIS A 68 -11.23 -3.89 -3.37
C HIS A 68 -10.17 -3.07 -2.62
N ALA A 69 -10.50 -1.83 -2.24
CA ALA A 69 -9.60 -0.98 -1.48
C ALA A 69 -9.23 -1.64 -0.15
N LEU A 70 -7.97 -1.53 0.24
CA LEU A 70 -7.40 -2.10 1.45
C LEU A 70 -6.72 -1.02 2.27
N ALA A 71 -7.01 -0.99 3.57
CA ALA A 71 -6.21 -0.28 4.55
C ALA A 71 -5.39 -1.30 5.36
N ARG A 72 -4.11 -1.02 5.62
CA ARG A 72 -3.23 -1.86 6.45
C ARG A 72 -2.12 -1.04 7.12
N GLU A 73 -1.61 -1.57 8.21
CA GLU A 73 -0.30 -1.18 8.74
C GLU A 73 0.79 -1.95 8.01
N VAL A 74 1.86 -1.26 7.64
CA VAL A 74 3.08 -1.84 7.07
C VAL A 74 4.25 -1.46 7.96
N SER A 75 5.08 -2.46 8.27
CA SER A 75 6.33 -2.28 9.02
C SER A 75 7.50 -2.80 8.18
N ASP A 76 8.43 -1.91 7.85
CA ASP A 76 9.64 -2.24 7.10
C ASP A 76 10.89 -1.61 7.76
N SER A 77 12.03 -1.65 7.05
CA SER A 77 13.29 -1.07 7.55
C SER A 77 13.26 0.45 7.74
N GLY A 78 12.33 1.15 7.09
CA GLY A 78 12.09 2.59 7.23
C GLY A 78 11.17 2.96 8.39
N GLY A 79 10.49 1.97 8.99
CA GLY A 79 9.60 2.14 10.14
C GLY A 79 8.20 1.62 9.87
N THR A 80 7.24 2.13 10.64
CA THR A 80 5.83 1.74 10.56
C THR A 80 5.01 2.86 9.95
N TYR A 81 4.15 2.54 8.99
CA TYR A 81 3.24 3.47 8.34
C TYR A 81 1.90 2.80 8.01
N LEU A 82 0.90 3.63 7.72
CA LEU A 82 -0.41 3.18 7.27
C LEU A 82 -0.51 3.32 5.75
N GLU A 83 -1.03 2.29 5.12
CA GLU A 83 -1.31 2.26 3.70
C GLU A 83 -2.82 2.19 3.46
N LEU A 84 -3.31 3.01 2.53
CA LEU A 84 -4.61 2.84 1.89
C LEU A 84 -4.38 2.69 0.39
N ILE A 85 -4.72 1.55 -0.18
CA ILE A 85 -4.40 1.21 -1.56
C ILE A 85 -5.63 0.66 -2.29
N VAL A 86 -5.78 1.05 -3.55
CA VAL A 86 -6.72 0.45 -4.50
C VAL A 86 -5.89 -0.45 -5.40
N PRO A 87 -6.21 -1.74 -5.55
CA PRO A 87 -5.48 -2.64 -6.44
C PRO A 87 -5.46 -2.12 -7.88
N VAL A 88 -4.34 -2.34 -8.55
CA VAL A 88 -4.17 -2.13 -9.98
C VAL A 88 -4.87 -3.26 -10.72
N ASP A 89 -5.58 -2.93 -11.80
CA ASP A 89 -6.18 -3.94 -12.66
C ASP A 89 -5.08 -4.83 -13.30
N PRO A 90 -5.25 -6.17 -13.35
CA PRO A 90 -4.25 -7.07 -13.92
C PRO A 90 -3.83 -6.72 -15.36
N GLU A 91 -4.72 -6.18 -16.18
CA GLU A 91 -4.43 -5.75 -17.56
C GLU A 91 -3.70 -4.40 -17.61
N ALA A 92 -3.87 -3.55 -16.59
CA ALA A 92 -3.20 -2.27 -16.46
C ALA A 92 -1.82 -2.36 -15.77
N TYR A 93 -1.49 -3.52 -15.18
CA TYR A 93 -0.21 -3.73 -14.52
C TYR A 93 0.95 -3.70 -15.52
N SER A 94 1.96 -2.88 -15.21
CA SER A 94 3.08 -2.57 -16.11
C SER A 94 4.46 -2.83 -15.48
N GLY A 95 4.52 -3.57 -14.39
CA GLY A 95 5.76 -3.90 -13.68
C GLY A 95 5.98 -3.13 -12.37
N GLY A 96 6.88 -3.66 -11.55
CA GLY A 96 7.28 -3.10 -10.24
C GLY A 96 6.36 -3.53 -9.08
N PRO A 97 6.65 -3.05 -7.86
CA PRO A 97 5.79 -3.30 -6.71
C PRO A 97 4.39 -2.73 -6.91
N ALA A 98 3.37 -3.53 -6.62
CA ALA A 98 1.97 -3.14 -6.71
C ALA A 98 1.07 -4.19 -6.04
N LEU A 99 -0.06 -3.74 -5.49
CA LEU A 99 -1.19 -4.61 -5.21
C LEU A 99 -2.02 -4.75 -6.48
N VAL A 100 -2.24 -5.97 -6.96
CA VAL A 100 -2.89 -6.26 -8.25
C VAL A 100 -4.11 -7.15 -8.06
N GLY A 101 -5.19 -6.85 -8.78
CA GLY A 101 -6.43 -7.62 -8.76
C GLY A 101 -7.66 -6.73 -9.03
N PRO A 102 -8.88 -7.24 -8.82
CA PRO A 102 -9.19 -8.57 -8.30
C PRO A 102 -9.05 -9.68 -9.35
N PHE A 103 -8.64 -10.86 -8.89
CA PHE A 103 -8.76 -12.14 -9.58
C PHE A 103 -9.98 -12.91 -9.06
N ALA A 104 -10.53 -13.79 -9.88
CA ALA A 104 -11.69 -14.59 -9.49
C ALA A 104 -11.29 -15.74 -8.55
N LEU A 105 -10.09 -16.30 -8.74
CA LEU A 105 -9.59 -17.44 -7.99
C LEU A 105 -8.22 -17.16 -7.35
N GLU A 106 -7.96 -17.78 -6.21
CA GLU A 106 -6.66 -17.73 -5.53
C GLU A 106 -5.52 -18.19 -6.44
N ALA A 107 -5.74 -19.28 -7.18
CA ALA A 107 -4.76 -19.84 -8.10
C ALA A 107 -4.40 -18.88 -9.25
N GLU A 108 -5.34 -18.05 -9.71
CA GLU A 108 -5.07 -17.05 -10.75
C GLU A 108 -4.21 -15.91 -10.20
N ALA A 109 -4.47 -15.47 -8.97
CA ALA A 109 -3.66 -14.47 -8.29
C ALA A 109 -2.24 -14.99 -8.02
N ASP A 110 -2.10 -16.24 -7.58
CA ASP A 110 -0.80 -16.87 -7.34
C ASP A 110 -0.01 -17.10 -8.63
N GLU A 111 -0.66 -17.55 -9.69
CA GLU A 111 -0.04 -17.68 -11.01
C GLU A 111 0.41 -16.32 -11.55
N PHE A 112 -0.43 -15.29 -11.41
CA PHE A 112 -0.08 -13.93 -11.80
C PHE A 112 1.19 -13.44 -11.10
N GLY A 113 1.24 -13.63 -9.77
CA GLY A 113 2.37 -13.29 -8.93
C GLY A 113 3.61 -14.08 -9.32
N SER A 114 3.52 -15.40 -9.39
CA SER A 114 4.63 -16.29 -9.73
C SER A 114 5.26 -16.00 -11.09
N LEU A 115 4.47 -15.61 -12.09
CA LEU A 115 4.97 -15.26 -13.42
C LEU A 115 5.70 -13.91 -13.46
N ARG A 116 5.44 -13.02 -12.48
CA ARG A 116 5.96 -11.64 -12.44
C ARG A 116 6.96 -11.41 -11.31
N ALA A 117 6.96 -12.29 -10.32
CA ALA A 117 7.99 -12.41 -9.30
C ALA A 117 9.30 -12.81 -10.01
N GLY A 118 10.12 -11.80 -10.30
CA GLY A 118 11.46 -11.98 -10.85
C GLY A 118 12.49 -12.19 -9.73
N ALA A 119 13.76 -11.89 -10.03
CA ALA A 119 14.82 -11.94 -9.01
C ALA A 119 14.70 -10.84 -7.93
N THR A 120 13.90 -9.80 -8.16
CA THR A 120 13.83 -8.61 -7.31
C THR A 120 12.49 -8.43 -6.62
N LEU A 121 11.48 -9.23 -6.95
CA LEU A 121 10.14 -9.14 -6.37
C LEU A 121 9.73 -10.49 -5.78
N SER A 122 9.02 -10.44 -4.67
CA SER A 122 8.24 -11.54 -4.11
C SER A 122 6.77 -11.20 -4.21
N HIS A 123 5.90 -12.18 -3.99
CA HIS A 123 4.47 -11.97 -3.91
C HIS A 123 3.82 -12.71 -2.75
N ASP A 124 2.72 -12.13 -2.26
CA ASP A 124 1.74 -12.78 -1.38
C ASP A 124 0.36 -12.73 -2.02
N VAL A 125 -0.50 -13.69 -1.67
CA VAL A 125 -1.89 -13.79 -2.17
C VAL A 125 -2.86 -13.77 -0.99
N PHE A 126 -3.91 -12.97 -1.10
CA PHE A 126 -4.98 -12.91 -0.10
C PHE A 126 -6.29 -12.40 -0.71
N SER A 127 -7.40 -12.55 0.00
CA SER A 127 -8.71 -12.10 -0.48
C SER A 127 -9.22 -10.86 0.26
N VAL A 128 -9.85 -9.94 -0.50
CA VAL A 128 -10.51 -8.74 0.01
C VAL A 128 -11.85 -8.62 -0.67
N ALA A 129 -12.91 -8.38 0.08
CA ALA A 129 -14.26 -8.09 -0.46
C ALA A 129 -14.81 -9.11 -1.49
N GLY A 130 -14.32 -10.36 -1.49
CA GLY A 130 -14.77 -11.42 -2.42
C GLY A 130 -13.92 -11.57 -3.67
N GLY A 131 -12.86 -10.77 -3.86
CA GLY A 131 -11.86 -10.93 -4.90
C GLY A 131 -10.49 -11.32 -4.33
N TRP A 132 -9.68 -12.01 -5.13
CA TRP A 132 -8.31 -12.37 -4.79
C TRP A 132 -7.33 -11.30 -5.28
N LEU A 133 -6.31 -11.00 -4.50
CA LEU A 133 -5.30 -9.99 -4.79
C LEU A 133 -3.91 -10.61 -4.71
N THR A 134 -3.00 -10.08 -5.52
CA THR A 134 -1.57 -10.38 -5.49
C THR A 134 -0.83 -9.13 -5.03
N ASP A 135 -0.11 -9.21 -3.92
CA ASP A 135 0.76 -8.12 -3.46
C ASP A 135 2.19 -8.38 -3.90
N LEU A 136 2.68 -7.60 -4.87
CA LEU A 136 4.05 -7.65 -5.37
C LEU A 136 4.91 -6.64 -4.63
N PHE A 137 5.98 -7.10 -3.98
CA PHE A 137 6.87 -6.25 -3.18
C PHE A 137 8.34 -6.58 -3.43
N GLU A 138 9.21 -5.60 -3.20
CA GLU A 138 10.65 -5.77 -3.38
C GLU A 138 11.24 -6.73 -2.34
N ILE A 139 12.10 -7.63 -2.81
CA ILE A 139 12.95 -8.41 -1.92
C ILE A 139 14.19 -7.57 -1.63
N PRO A 140 14.58 -7.38 -0.36
CA PRO A 140 15.86 -6.74 -0.04
C PRO A 140 16.98 -7.47 -0.75
N GLN A 141 17.73 -6.79 -1.63
CA GLN A 141 18.92 -7.41 -2.20
C GLN A 141 19.90 -7.68 -1.06
N ALA A 142 20.30 -8.94 -0.89
CA ALA A 142 21.26 -9.33 0.12
C ALA A 142 22.63 -8.68 -0.17
N GLY A 143 22.83 -7.46 0.33
CA GLY A 143 24.15 -6.87 0.51
C GLY A 143 24.82 -7.49 1.73
N TRP A 144 25.17 -8.78 1.66
CA TRP A 144 26.01 -9.40 2.67
C TRP A 144 27.47 -8.98 2.42
N GLU A 145 27.83 -7.77 2.83
CA GLU A 145 29.24 -7.51 3.13
C GLU A 145 29.58 -8.31 4.39
N LYS A 146 30.20 -9.48 4.19
CA LYS A 146 30.99 -10.11 5.23
C LYS A 146 32.05 -9.10 5.65
N GLY A 147 31.82 -8.42 6.76
CA GLY A 147 32.88 -7.80 7.54
C GLY A 147 33.90 -8.88 7.87
N SER A 148 34.96 -8.94 7.06
CA SER A 148 36.22 -9.57 7.44
C SER A 148 36.73 -8.85 8.69
N ARG A 149 37.03 -9.68 9.68
CA ARG A 149 37.56 -9.33 11.00
C ARG A 149 38.81 -8.46 10.94
#